data_AF-A0A3N4H6K3-F1
#
_entry.id   AF-A0A3N4H6K3-F1
#
_cell.length_a   1.000
_cell.length_b   1.000
_cell.length_c   1.000
_cell.angle_alpha   90.00
_cell.angle_beta   90.00
_cell.angle_gamma   90.00
#
_symmetry.space_group_name_H-M   'P 1'
#
loop_
_entity.id
_entity.type
_entity.pdbx_description
1 polymer ?
#
loop_
_entity_poly.entity_id
_entity_poly.type
_entity_poly.pdbx_seq_one_letter_code
_entity_poly.pdbx_strand_id
1 'polypeptide(L)' 'MENLLHKDITDGIINAFYKVYNVLGYGFLEKVYENALFHELTAAGYWGVKFKLIVKS' A
#
# COMPACT_ATOMS: atom_id res chain seq x y z
N MET A 1 -26.30 1.35 3.93
CA MET A 1 -24.87 1.55 3.64
C MET A 1 -24.22 0.19 3.67
N GLU A 2 -23.59 -0.24 2.58
CA GLU A 2 -22.86 -1.52 2.54
C GLU A 2 -21.75 -1.53 3.59
N ASN A 3 -21.77 -2.54 4.47
CA ASN A 3 -20.66 -2.81 5.36
C ASN A 3 -19.53 -3.43 4.53
N LEU A 4 -18.50 -2.64 4.21
CA LEU A 4 -17.27 -3.16 3.65
C LEU A 4 -16.66 -4.15 4.66
N LEU A 5 -16.64 -5.43 4.28
CA LEU A 5 -16.19 -6.55 5.12
C LEU A 5 -14.79 -6.34 5.72
N HIS A 6 -13.96 -5.56 5.02
CA HIS A 6 -12.57 -5.28 5.35
C HIS A 6 -12.26 -3.77 5.45
N LYS A 7 -13.25 -2.97 5.87
CA LYS A 7 -13.12 -1.50 5.97
C LYS A 7 -11.81 -1.06 6.62
N ASP A 8 -11.44 -1.68 7.75
CA ASP A 8 -10.25 -1.33 8.52
C ASP A 8 -8.94 -1.60 7.75
N ILE A 9 -8.88 -2.74 7.06
CA ILE A 9 -7.73 -3.13 6.23
C ILE A 9 -7.64 -2.22 5.01
N THR A 10 -8.76 -1.95 4.35
CA THR A 10 -8.82 -1.05 3.18
C THR A 10 -8.39 0.36 3.55
N ASP A 11 -8.85 0.90 4.68
CA ASP A 11 -8.47 2.22 5.17
C ASP A 11 -6.96 2.30 5.46
N GLY A 12 -6.41 1.28 6.12
CA GLY A 12 -4.97 1.17 6.37
C GLY A 12 -4.12 1.14 5.10
N ILE A 13 -4.56 0.39 4.07
CA ILE A 13 -3.86 0.33 2.78
C ILE A 13 -3.87 1.68 2.06
N ILE A 14 -5.03 2.34 2.02
CA ILE A 14 -5.18 3.65 1.37
C ILE A 14 -4.30 4.69 2.08
N ASN A 15 -4.29 4.70 3.40
CA ASN A 15 -3.45 5.61 4.19
C ASN A 15 -1.95 5.37 3.93
N ALA A 16 -1.51 4.11 3.90
CA ALA A 16 -0.12 3.76 3.59
C ALA A 16 0.28 4.20 2.17
N PHE A 17 -0.62 4.02 1.19
CA PHE A 17 -0.39 4.47 -0.19
C PHE A 17 -0.18 5.99 -0.26
N TYR A 18 -1.06 6.78 0.37
CA TYR A 18 -0.92 8.24 0.33
C TYR A 18 0.34 8.73 1.05
N LYS A 19 0.75 8.09 2.14
CA LYS A 19 2.03 8.41 2.80
C LYS A 19 3.22 8.17 1.88
N VAL A 20 3.30 6.99 1.27
CA VAL A 20 4.40 6.65 0.35
C VAL A 20 4.41 7.61 -0.84
N TYR A 21 3.24 7.91 -1.41
CA TYR A 21 3.11 8.85 -2.51
C TYR A 21 3.57 10.27 -2.12
N ASN A 22 3.18 10.75 -0.94
CA ASN A 22 3.57 12.07 -0.45
C ASN A 22 5.08 12.16 -0.14
N VAL A 23 5.70 11.06 0.27
CA VAL A 23 7.14 11.01 0.58
C VAL A 23 7.99 10.87 -0.69
N LEU A 24 7.62 9.97 -1.59
CA LEU A 24 8.39 9.73 -2.82
C LEU A 24 8.11 10.77 -3.91
N GLY A 25 6.92 11.36 -3.96
CA GLY A 25 6.52 12.21 -5.08
C GLY A 25 6.38 11.41 -6.37
N TYR A 26 6.62 12.03 -7.52
CA TYR A 26 6.54 11.40 -8.85
C TYR A 26 7.94 11.14 -9.43
N GLY A 27 8.04 10.20 -10.37
CA GLY A 27 9.28 9.95 -11.15
C GLY A 27 10.12 8.77 -10.67
N PHE A 28 9.66 8.01 -9.68
CA PHE A 28 10.29 6.75 -9.26
C PHE A 28 9.76 5.56 -10.05
N LEU A 29 10.57 4.49 -10.11
CA LEU A 29 10.13 3.21 -10.65
C LEU A 29 9.10 2.57 -9.73
N GLU A 30 8.17 1.84 -10.32
CA GLU A 30 7.11 1.12 -9.59
C GLU A 30 7.66 0.19 -8.49
N LYS A 31 8.80 -0.46 -8.73
CA LYS A 31 9.49 -1.30 -7.74
C LYS A 31 9.88 -0.54 -6.46
N VAL A 32 10.13 0.77 -6.56
CA VAL A 32 10.41 1.62 -5.39
C VAL A 32 9.13 1.85 -4.59
N TYR A 33 8.00 2.12 -5.26
CA TYR A 33 6.71 2.22 -4.60
C TYR A 33 6.29 0.91 -3.95
N GLU A 34 6.49 -0.23 -4.63
CA GLU A 34 6.19 -1.56 -4.06
C GLU A 34 6.98 -1.80 -2.76
N ASN A 35 8.28 -1.54 -2.78
CA ASN A 35 9.14 -1.72 -1.60
C ASN A 35 8.77 -0.75 -0.47
N ALA A 36 8.51 0.52 -0.78
CA ALA A 36 8.14 1.53 0.22
C ALA A 36 6.77 1.26 0.84
N LEU A 37 5.79 0.86 0.02
CA LEU A 37 4.45 0.48 0.49
C LEU A 37 4.49 -0.79 1.33
N PHE A 38 5.28 -1.79 0.92
CA PHE A 38 5.48 -2.99 1.73
C PHE A 38 6.09 -2.65 3.11
N HIS A 39 7.04 -1.73 3.16
CA HIS A 39 7.63 -1.27 4.41
C HIS A 39 6.61 -0.53 5.29
N GLU A 40 5.84 0.40 4.73
CA GLU A 40 4.82 1.18 5.47
C GLU A 40 3.70 0.28 6.00
N LEU A 41 3.21 -0.66 5.18
CA LEU A 41 2.20 -1.64 5.58
C LEU A 41 2.71 -2.58 6.68
N THR A 42 3.97 -3.01 6.58
CA THR A 42 4.62 -3.82 7.61
C THR A 42 4.74 -3.05 8.93
N ALA A 43 5.16 -1.78 8.87
CA ALA A 43 5.25 -0.92 10.05
C ALA A 43 3.88 -0.66 10.68
N ALA A 44 2.82 -0.59 9.88
CA ALA A 44 1.44 -0.46 10.33
C ALA A 44 0.81 -1.77 10.86
N GLY A 45 1.55 -2.88 10.88
CA GLY A 45 1.09 -4.16 11.43
C GLY A 45 0.37 -5.06 10.43
N TYR A 46 0.31 -4.70 9.15
CA TYR A 46 -0.29 -5.51 8.08
C TYR A 46 0.70 -6.54 7.51
N TRP A 47 1.33 -7.31 8.41
CA TRP A 47 2.36 -8.29 8.08
C TRP A 47 1.76 -9.47 7.30
N GLY A 48 1.96 -9.51 5.98
CA GLY A 48 1.44 -10.59 5.12
C GLY A 48 0.53 -10.13 3.97
N VAL A 49 0.25 -8.82 3.86
CA VAL A 49 -0.40 -8.28 2.65
C VAL A 49 0.62 -8.30 1.52
N LYS A 50 0.70 -9.43 0.82
CA LYS A 50 1.44 -9.54 -0.44
C LYS A 50 0.62 -8.82 -1.51
N PHE A 51 0.85 -7.52 -1.66
CA PHE A 51 0.43 -6.81 -2.86
C PHE A 51 1.24 -7.36 -4.02
N LYS A 52 0.76 -8.45 -4.63
CA LYS A 52 1.16 -8.80 -5.98
C LYS A 52 0.47 -7.78 -6.89
N LEU A 53 1.03 -6.57 -6.92
CA LEU A 53 0.54 -5.53 -7.79
C LEU A 53 0.61 -6.07 -9.22
N ILE A 54 -0.39 -5.68 -9.97
CA ILE A 54 -0.74 -6.16 -11.30
C ILE A 54 0.34 -5.68 -12.26
N VAL A 55 1.48 -6.36 -12.26
CA VAL A 55 2.62 -6.06 -13.13
C VAL A 55 3.29 -7.38 -13.50
N LYS A 56 2.48 -8.33 -13.95
CA LYS A 56 2.99 -9.35 -14.86
C LYS A 56 2.99 -8.72 -16.25
N SER A 57 4.12 -8.15 -16.66
CA SER A 57 4.56 -8.32 -18.04
C SER A 57 5.08 -9.75 -18.22
#